data_AF-A0A8R1EW47-F1
#
_entry.id   AF-A0A8R1EW47-F1
#
_cell.length_a   1.000
_cell.length_b   1.000
_cell.length_c   1.000
_cell.angle_alpha   90.00
_cell.angle_beta   90.00
_cell.angle_gamma   90.00
#
_symmetry.space_group_name_H-M   'P 1'
#
loop_
_entity.id
_entity.type
_entity.pdbx_description
1 polymer ?
#
loop_
_entity_poly.entity_id
_entity_poly.type
_entity_poly.pdbx_seq_one_letter_code
_entity_poly.pdbx_strand_id
1 'polypeptide(L)'
;MWIEAIDILFSDLQNSGWTSKLRGISGCAQQHGTVYWRRDSERILSSLDAKKSLSEQLSTCFSVADSPVWMDSSTDNECQELENFVGGAEEMAKLTGSRAHHRFSAAQIKKVVDQKKEIWEETQ
;
A
#
# COMPACT_ATOMS: atom_id res chain seq x y z
N MET A 1 -10.81 5.67 2.22
CA MET A 1 -10.23 6.75 3.06
C MET A 1 -9.09 7.50 2.37
N TRP A 2 -7.90 6.91 2.13
CA TRP A 2 -6.74 7.69 1.61
C TRP A 2 -7.00 8.37 0.26
N ILE A 3 -7.63 7.68 -0.70
CA ILE A 3 -7.98 8.26 -2.02
C ILE A 3 -8.97 9.42 -1.89
N GLU A 4 -9.96 9.31 -1.03
CA GLU A 4 -10.94 10.37 -0.79
C GLU A 4 -10.29 11.61 -0.14
N ALA A 5 -9.32 11.41 0.77
CA ALA A 5 -8.54 12.51 1.33
C ALA A 5 -7.70 13.24 0.25
N ILE A 6 -7.23 12.50 -0.76
CA ILE A 6 -6.54 13.08 -1.93
C ILE A 6 -7.52 13.91 -2.77
N ASP A 7 -8.74 13.44 -3.01
CA ASP A 7 -9.79 14.19 -3.71
C ASP A 7 -10.05 15.54 -3.01
N ILE A 8 -10.22 15.52 -1.69
CA ILE A 8 -10.46 16.72 -0.87
C ILE A 8 -9.27 17.69 -0.97
N LEU A 9 -8.04 17.19 -0.73
CA LEU A 9 -6.84 18.01 -0.76
C LEU A 9 -6.65 18.72 -2.11
N PHE A 10 -6.83 18.02 -3.23
CA PHE A 10 -6.64 18.61 -4.55
C PHE A 10 -7.78 19.53 -4.96
N SER A 11 -9.00 19.27 -4.49
CA SER A 11 -10.13 20.21 -4.63
C SER A 11 -9.83 21.53 -3.93
N ASP A 12 -9.35 21.49 -2.68
CA ASP A 12 -8.97 22.67 -1.92
C ASP A 12 -7.81 23.43 -2.59
N LEU A 13 -6.80 22.71 -3.08
CA LEU A 13 -5.69 23.30 -3.82
C LEU A 13 -6.18 23.99 -5.10
N GLN A 14 -7.10 23.38 -5.84
CA GLN A 14 -7.70 23.98 -7.04
C GLN A 14 -8.46 25.26 -6.70
N ASN A 15 -9.30 25.22 -5.66
CA ASN A 15 -10.10 26.36 -5.20
C ASN A 15 -9.24 27.53 -4.70
N SER A 16 -8.03 27.26 -4.19
CA SER A 16 -7.07 28.30 -3.80
C SER A 16 -6.48 29.09 -4.98
N GLY A 17 -6.66 28.64 -6.22
CA GLY A 17 -6.13 29.25 -7.44
C GLY A 17 -4.62 29.06 -7.65
N TRP A 18 -3.95 28.29 -6.78
CA TRP A 18 -2.49 28.11 -6.80
C TRP A 18 -1.99 27.10 -7.85
N THR A 19 -2.88 26.29 -8.42
CA THR A 19 -2.54 25.21 -9.37
C THR A 19 -1.78 25.71 -10.60
N SER A 20 -2.09 26.91 -11.09
CA SER A 20 -1.39 27.55 -12.22
C SER A 20 0.10 27.82 -11.96
N LYS A 21 0.52 27.85 -10.69
CA LYS A 21 1.91 28.11 -10.26
C LYS A 21 2.66 26.83 -9.90
N LEU A 22 2.01 25.66 -9.89
CA LEU A 22 2.62 24.40 -9.49
C LEU A 22 3.69 23.99 -10.51
N ARG A 23 4.92 23.74 -10.05
CA ARG A 23 6.06 23.35 -10.90
C ARG A 23 6.56 21.93 -10.66
N GLY A 24 6.14 21.31 -9.56
CA GLY A 24 6.53 19.96 -9.18
C GLY A 24 5.76 19.51 -7.95
N ILE A 25 5.62 18.19 -7.83
CA ILE A 25 5.01 17.53 -6.68
C ILE A 25 5.94 16.40 -6.22
N SER A 26 6.06 16.25 -4.91
CA SER A 26 6.71 15.12 -4.26
C SER A 26 5.90 14.78 -3.01
N GLY A 27 6.21 13.66 -2.37
CA GLY A 27 5.46 13.21 -1.22
C GLY A 27 6.27 12.31 -0.30
N CYS A 28 5.79 12.22 0.92
CA CYS A 28 6.16 11.18 1.87
C CYS A 28 4.89 10.44 2.30
N ALA A 29 5.06 9.20 2.72
CA ALA A 29 3.99 8.40 3.29
C ALA A 29 4.47 7.77 4.59
N GLN A 30 3.53 7.37 5.43
CA GLN A 30 3.85 6.47 6.55
C GLN A 30 4.57 5.23 6.03
N GLN A 31 5.61 4.80 6.73
CA GLN A 31 6.43 3.69 6.29
C GLN A 31 5.70 2.35 6.45
N HIS A 32 6.19 1.35 5.72
CA HIS A 32 5.82 -0.06 5.78
C HIS A 32 4.40 -0.46 5.36
N GLY A 33 3.43 0.46 5.38
CA GLY A 33 2.07 0.18 4.92
C GLY A 33 2.05 -0.30 3.47
N THR A 34 1.19 -1.27 3.19
CA THR A 34 1.06 -1.92 1.87
C THR A 34 -0.34 -1.71 1.31
N VAL A 35 -0.43 -1.50 -0.01
CA VAL A 35 -1.69 -1.39 -0.75
C VAL A 35 -1.75 -2.54 -1.74
N TYR A 36 -2.90 -3.22 -1.81
CA TYR A 36 -3.10 -4.40 -2.63
C TYR A 36 -4.05 -4.06 -3.77
N TRP A 37 -3.51 -3.88 -4.96
CA TRP A 37 -4.27 -3.56 -6.17
C TRP A 37 -4.89 -4.82 -6.74
N ARG A 38 -6.16 -4.76 -7.13
CA ARG A 38 -6.78 -5.84 -7.91
C ARG A 38 -6.14 -5.91 -9.29
N ARG A 39 -6.11 -7.11 -9.88
CA ARG A 39 -5.79 -7.32 -11.29
C ARG A 39 -6.58 -6.38 -12.20
N ASP A 40 -5.94 -5.94 -13.27
CA ASP A 40 -6.47 -5.02 -14.27
C ASP A 40 -6.81 -3.60 -13.76
N SER A 41 -6.52 -3.26 -12.50
CA SER A 41 -6.76 -1.90 -11.97
C SER A 41 -5.90 -0.84 -12.66
N GLU A 42 -4.74 -1.23 -13.18
CA GLU A 42 -3.88 -0.35 -13.99
C GLU A 42 -4.64 0.22 -15.21
N ARG A 43 -5.53 -0.57 -15.82
CA ARG A 43 -6.37 -0.10 -16.92
C ARG A 43 -7.26 1.05 -16.48
N ILE A 44 -7.92 0.94 -15.32
CA ILE A 44 -8.77 1.99 -14.76
C ILE A 44 -7.94 3.23 -14.44
N LEU A 45 -6.78 3.04 -13.81
CA LEU A 45 -5.84 4.11 -13.48
C LEU A 45 -5.33 4.86 -14.73
N SER A 46 -5.14 4.14 -15.84
CA SER A 46 -4.69 4.73 -17.11
C SER A 46 -5.78 5.50 -17.86
N SER A 47 -7.05 5.34 -17.48
CA SER A 47 -8.21 5.88 -18.20
C SER A 47 -9.15 6.71 -17.31
N LEU A 48 -8.59 7.45 -16.36
CA LEU A 48 -9.36 8.28 -15.43
C LEU A 48 -10.10 9.42 -16.15
N ASP A 49 -11.35 9.66 -15.75
CA ASP A 49 -12.17 10.79 -16.16
C ASP A 49 -11.98 11.95 -15.18
N ALA A 50 -11.48 13.08 -15.68
CA ALA A 50 -11.26 14.30 -14.90
C ALA A 50 -12.55 14.94 -14.36
N LYS A 51 -13.73 14.50 -14.82
CA LYS A 51 -15.04 14.98 -14.32
C LYS A 51 -15.55 14.22 -13.09
N LYS A 52 -14.86 13.15 -12.69
CA LYS A 52 -15.24 12.28 -11.58
C LYS A 52 -14.17 12.28 -10.49
N SER A 53 -14.56 11.95 -9.26
CA SER A 53 -13.58 11.81 -8.17
C SER A 53 -12.74 10.54 -8.35
N LEU A 54 -11.53 10.53 -7.79
CA LEU A 54 -10.70 9.32 -7.77
C LEU A 54 -11.34 8.23 -6.91
N SER A 55 -11.96 8.62 -5.79
CA SER A 55 -12.67 7.72 -4.88
C SER A 55 -13.81 6.95 -5.56
N GLU A 56 -14.58 7.60 -6.43
CA GLU A 56 -15.61 6.95 -7.25
C GLU A 56 -14.97 5.92 -8.18
N GLN A 57 -13.94 6.34 -8.92
CA GLN A 57 -13.35 5.57 -10.02
C GLN A 57 -12.50 4.40 -9.54
N LEU A 58 -11.82 4.53 -8.40
CA LEU A 58 -10.91 3.53 -7.85
C LEU A 58 -11.56 2.64 -6.76
N SER A 59 -12.84 2.82 -6.49
CA SER A 59 -13.58 2.10 -5.44
C SER A 59 -13.49 0.57 -5.53
N THR A 60 -13.31 0.02 -6.73
CA THR A 60 -13.21 -1.43 -6.98
C THR A 60 -11.77 -1.92 -7.23
N CYS A 61 -10.78 -1.02 -7.23
CA CYS A 61 -9.40 -1.31 -7.66
C CYS A 61 -8.52 -1.94 -6.58
N PHE A 62 -9.04 -2.20 -5.37
CA PHE A 62 -8.25 -2.74 -4.26
C PHE A 62 -8.83 -4.07 -3.78
N SER A 63 -7.96 -5.08 -3.60
CA SER A 63 -8.33 -6.41 -3.15
C SER A 63 -8.41 -6.49 -1.62
N VAL A 64 -7.63 -5.64 -0.94
CA VAL A 64 -7.67 -5.46 0.52
C VAL A 64 -8.22 -4.07 0.83
N ALA A 65 -9.40 -4.03 1.48
CA ALA A 65 -10.02 -2.78 1.91
C ALA A 65 -9.22 -2.12 3.06
N ASP A 66 -8.86 -2.91 4.07
CA ASP A 66 -8.13 -2.44 5.25
C ASP A 66 -6.64 -2.78 5.12
N SER A 67 -5.88 -1.80 4.64
CA SER A 67 -4.43 -1.92 4.47
C SER A 67 -3.70 -1.98 5.82
N PRO A 68 -2.72 -2.89 6.03
CA PRO A 68 -1.90 -2.87 7.22
C PRO A 68 -1.03 -1.60 7.22
N VAL A 69 -0.73 -1.10 8.41
CA VAL A 69 0.03 0.13 8.62
C VAL A 69 1.21 -0.14 9.56
N TRP A 70 2.09 0.85 9.73
CA TRP A 70 3.29 0.72 10.56
C TRP A 70 3.03 0.30 12.03
N MET A 71 1.80 0.47 12.52
CA MET A 71 1.38 0.08 13.87
C MET A 71 0.99 -1.40 13.99
N ASP A 72 0.91 -2.14 12.88
CA ASP A 72 0.52 -3.55 12.91
C ASP A 72 1.63 -4.41 13.54
N SER A 73 1.26 -5.18 14.56
CA SER A 73 2.13 -6.08 15.31
C SER A 73 1.65 -7.53 15.30
N SER A 74 0.91 -7.94 14.27
CA SER A 74 0.13 -9.20 14.26
C SER A 74 0.77 -10.35 13.47
N THR A 75 2.03 -10.22 13.10
CA THR A 75 2.75 -11.11 12.16
C THR A 75 3.94 -11.84 12.80
N ASP A 76 3.80 -12.29 14.05
CA ASP A 76 4.84 -13.03 14.78
C ASP A 76 5.30 -14.28 14.01
N ASN A 77 4.35 -15.09 13.55
CA ASN A 77 4.62 -16.34 12.85
C ASN A 77 5.33 -16.06 11.52
N GLU A 78 4.85 -15.09 10.75
CA GLU A 78 5.43 -14.73 9.47
C GLU A 78 6.85 -14.19 9.62
N CYS A 79 7.14 -13.42 10.69
CA CYS A 79 8.50 -12.97 10.98
C CYS A 79 9.45 -14.14 11.23
N GLN A 80 9.02 -15.11 12.06
CA GLN A 80 9.84 -16.28 12.37
C GLN A 80 10.07 -17.16 11.12
N GLU A 81 9.05 -17.34 10.29
CA GLU A 81 9.16 -18.10 9.04
C GLU A 81 10.12 -17.43 8.05
N LEU A 82 10.05 -16.10 7.92
CA LEU A 82 10.95 -15.33 7.06
C LEU A 82 12.41 -15.42 7.54
N GLU A 83 12.66 -15.25 8.84
CA GLU A 83 14.02 -15.40 9.39
C GLU A 83 14.52 -16.84 9.19
N ASN A 84 13.72 -17.86 9.50
CA ASN A 84 14.10 -19.26 9.34
C ASN A 84 14.42 -19.61 7.88
N PHE A 85 13.65 -19.09 6.94
CA PHE A 85 13.84 -19.36 5.51
C PHE A 85 15.21 -18.89 5.00
N VAL A 86 15.70 -17.75 5.49
CA VAL A 86 17.00 -17.20 5.07
C VAL A 86 18.18 -17.64 5.93
N GLY A 87 17.97 -18.46 6.97
CA GLY A 87 19.04 -18.95 7.86
C GLY A 87 19.19 -18.18 9.18
N GLY A 88 18.21 -17.36 9.56
CA GLY A 88 18.09 -16.71 10.86
C GLY A 88 18.06 -15.17 10.80
N ALA A 89 17.83 -14.55 11.96
CA ALA A 89 17.72 -13.09 12.09
C ALA A 89 18.96 -12.32 11.63
N GLU A 90 20.16 -12.87 11.86
CA GLU A 90 21.42 -12.24 11.44
C GLU A 90 21.57 -12.23 9.91
N GLU A 91 21.24 -13.34 9.26
CA GLU A 91 21.31 -13.44 7.80
C GLU A 91 20.26 -12.53 7.14
N MET A 92 19.05 -12.46 7.72
CA MET A 92 18.05 -11.50 7.29
C MET A 92 18.54 -10.04 7.41
N ALA A 93 19.22 -9.70 8.52
CA ALA A 93 19.78 -8.37 8.72
C ALA A 93 20.90 -8.05 7.73
N LYS A 94 21.74 -9.03 7.37
CA LYS A 94 22.77 -8.86 6.32
C LYS A 94 22.15 -8.61 4.95
N LEU A 95 21.06 -9.31 4.63
CA LEU A 95 20.39 -9.19 3.33
C LEU A 95 19.58 -7.89 3.18
N THR A 96 18.91 -7.45 4.24
CA THR A 96 17.87 -6.40 4.16
C THR A 96 18.14 -5.15 5.00
N GLY A 97 19.19 -5.18 5.82
CA GLY A 97 19.52 -4.11 6.78
C GLY A 97 18.75 -4.18 8.10
N SER A 98 17.88 -5.17 8.30
CA SER A 98 17.15 -5.39 9.56
C SER A 98 16.77 -6.86 9.71
N ARG A 99 16.58 -7.32 10.94
CA ARG A 99 15.89 -8.59 11.19
C ARG A 99 14.39 -8.46 10.84
N ALA A 100 13.62 -9.55 10.91
CA ALA A 100 12.18 -9.44 10.68
C ALA A 100 11.51 -8.61 11.78
N HIS A 101 10.58 -7.75 11.37
CA HIS A 101 9.76 -6.92 12.25
C HIS A 101 8.32 -6.97 11.77
N HIS A 102 7.36 -7.02 12.70
CA HIS A 102 5.96 -7.26 12.38
C HIS A 102 5.40 -6.31 11.32
N ARG A 103 5.70 -5.02 11.52
CA ARG A 103 5.21 -3.96 10.65
C ARG A 103 5.85 -3.98 9.26
N PHE A 104 6.97 -4.68 9.06
CA PHE A 104 7.67 -4.66 7.77
C PHE A 104 6.82 -5.36 6.71
N SER A 105 6.83 -4.77 5.51
CA SER A 105 5.91 -5.12 4.43
C SER A 105 5.96 -6.60 4.04
N ALA A 106 7.14 -7.24 4.12
CA ALA A 106 7.28 -8.66 3.81
C ALA A 106 6.44 -9.56 4.73
N ALA A 107 6.45 -9.30 6.04
CA ALA A 107 5.66 -10.07 7.00
C ALA A 107 4.15 -9.84 6.80
N GLN A 108 3.75 -8.60 6.53
CA GLN A 108 2.36 -8.24 6.25
C GLN A 108 1.84 -8.84 4.93
N ILE A 109 2.65 -8.85 3.88
CA ILE A 109 2.32 -9.51 2.61
C ILE A 109 2.20 -11.02 2.81
N LYS A 110 3.15 -11.64 3.50
CA LYS A 110 3.10 -13.07 3.80
C LYS A 110 1.82 -13.46 4.56
N LYS A 111 1.41 -12.66 5.55
CA LYS A 111 0.14 -12.86 6.25
C LYS A 111 -1.07 -12.85 5.30
N VAL A 112 -1.11 -11.91 4.35
CA VAL A 112 -2.18 -11.87 3.33
C VAL A 112 -2.13 -13.11 2.43
N VAL A 113 -0.95 -13.54 2.00
CA VAL A 113 -0.77 -14.76 1.19
C VAL A 113 -1.28 -15.99 1.93
N ASP A 114 -0.91 -16.15 3.20
CA ASP A 114 -1.18 -17.35 3.98
C ASP A 114 -2.65 -17.40 4.47
N GLN A 115 -3.22 -16.25 4.86
CA GLN A 115 -4.53 -16.20 5.51
C GLN A 115 -5.66 -15.79 4.56
N LYS A 116 -5.34 -15.14 3.43
CA LYS A 116 -6.32 -14.56 2.50
C LYS A 116 -5.99 -14.92 1.05
N LYS A 117 -5.84 -16.21 0.78
CA LYS A 117 -5.40 -16.73 -0.53
C LYS A 117 -6.23 -16.21 -1.71
N GLU A 118 -7.56 -16.19 -1.58
CA GLU A 118 -8.47 -15.69 -2.63
C GLU A 118 -8.22 -14.21 -2.95
N ILE A 119 -8.01 -13.38 -1.92
CA ILE A 119 -7.66 -11.96 -2.08
C ILE A 119 -6.30 -11.80 -2.75
N TRP A 120 -5.32 -12.62 -2.35
CA TRP A 120 -4.00 -12.61 -2.97
C TRP A 120 -4.07 -13.02 -4.45
N GLU A 121 -4.89 -14.01 -4.78
CA GLU A 121 -5.15 -14.42 -6.17
C GLU A 121 -5.83 -13.33 -7.00
N GLU A 122 -6.59 -12.42 -6.40
CA GLU A 122 -7.12 -11.24 -7.09
C GLU A 122 -6.12 -10.08 -7.20
N THR A 123 -4.98 -10.15 -6.52
CA THR A 123 -3.99 -9.08 -6.45
C THR A 123 -3.03 -9.12 -7.65
N GLN A 124 -2.64 -7.94 -8.15
CA GLN A 124 -1.65 -7.78 -9.23
C GLN A 124 -0.21 -7.90 -8.71
#